data_AF-E5XSR5-F1
#
_entry.id   AF-E5XSR5-F1
#
_cell.length_a   1.000
_cell.length_b   1.000
_cell.length_c   1.000
_cell.angle_alpha   90.00
_cell.angle_beta   90.00
_cell.angle_gamma   90.00
#
_symmetry.space_group_name_H-M   'P 1'
#
loop_
_entity.id
_entity.type
_entity.pdbx_description
1 polymer ?
#
loop_
_entity_poly.entity_id
_entity_poly.type
_entity_poly.pdbx_seq_one_letter_code
_entity_poly.pdbx_strand_id
1 'polypeptide(L)'
;MSWVTNMMVSVTGRDGPNVAALSDWLQQAGGKNSGGGCGSLCETTGGNTLWGGGKYPECNVWAGALNHADIPAILTKITQTNWHCPNVLQVFMMDQEEGFFRVWMLRDGELRQYAPLSPNEEDDDFWGV
;
A
#
# COMPACT_ATOMS: atom_id res chain seq x y z
N MET A 1 -4.74 -13.04 18.31
CA MET A 1 -3.43 -12.92 17.62
C MET A 1 -3.56 -11.78 16.63
N SER A 2 -2.58 -10.88 16.53
CA SER A 2 -2.61 -9.76 15.58
C SER A 2 -2.35 -10.30 14.17
N TRP A 3 -3.04 -9.79 13.16
CA TRP A 3 -2.76 -10.09 11.73
C TRP A 3 -2.29 -8.79 11.08
N VAL A 4 -1.08 -8.79 10.51
CA VAL A 4 -0.44 -7.55 10.05
C VAL A 4 -0.29 -7.53 8.53
N THR A 5 -0.79 -6.46 7.91
CA THR A 5 -0.58 -6.17 6.49
C THR A 5 0.30 -4.94 6.36
N ASN A 6 1.41 -5.04 5.62
CA ASN A 6 2.27 -3.92 5.31
C ASN A 6 1.78 -3.25 4.03
N MET A 7 1.65 -1.92 4.07
CA MET A 7 1.18 -1.14 2.94
C MET A 7 2.14 0.00 2.64
N MET A 8 2.47 0.18 1.36
CA MET A 8 3.10 1.40 0.86
C MET A 8 2.33 1.96 -0.34
N VAL A 9 2.31 3.28 -0.46
CA VAL A 9 1.69 4.00 -1.57
C VAL A 9 2.71 4.96 -2.16
N SER A 10 3.01 4.80 -3.43
CA SER A 10 3.85 5.72 -4.21
C SER A 10 2.97 6.54 -5.15
N VAL A 11 3.11 7.86 -5.09
CA VAL A 11 2.36 8.83 -5.90
C VAL A 11 3.25 10.02 -6.29
N THR A 12 2.71 10.94 -7.09
CA THR A 12 3.31 12.27 -7.25
C THR A 12 2.95 13.17 -6.07
N GLY A 13 3.74 14.23 -5.82
CA GLY A 13 3.44 15.21 -4.78
C GLY A 13 2.07 15.89 -4.89
N ARG A 14 1.43 15.90 -6.07
CA ARG A 14 0.05 16.43 -6.24
C ARG A 14 -1.00 15.59 -5.52
N ASP A 15 -0.74 14.30 -5.34
CA ASP A 15 -1.66 13.35 -4.73
C ASP A 15 -1.39 13.13 -3.23
N GLY A 16 -0.42 13.85 -2.64
CA GLY A 16 -0.16 13.81 -1.20
C GLY A 16 -1.42 14.01 -0.34
N PRO A 17 -2.28 15.01 -0.61
CA PRO A 17 -3.54 15.18 0.11
C PRO A 17 -4.51 14.00 -0.01
N ASN A 18 -4.53 13.32 -1.16
CA ASN A 18 -5.36 12.13 -1.37
C ASN A 18 -4.87 10.95 -0.52
N VAL A 19 -3.54 10.77 -0.40
CA VAL A 19 -2.96 9.73 0.46
C VAL A 19 -3.16 10.06 1.94
N ALA A 20 -3.08 11.34 2.34
CA ALA A 20 -3.41 11.76 3.70
C ALA A 20 -4.88 11.46 4.04
N ALA A 21 -5.82 11.77 3.15
CA ALA A 21 -7.24 11.44 3.34
C ALA A 21 -7.49 9.91 3.39
N LEU A 22 -6.74 9.13 2.60
CA LEU A 22 -6.76 7.66 2.70
C LEU A 22 -6.24 7.20 4.07
N SER A 23 -5.16 7.80 4.56
CA SER A 23 -4.58 7.51 5.89
C SER A 23 -5.58 7.79 7.01
N ASP A 24 -6.26 8.94 6.97
CA ASP A 24 -7.31 9.29 7.94
C ASP A 24 -8.47 8.27 7.91
N TRP A 25 -8.88 7.85 6.71
CA TRP A 25 -9.92 6.84 6.56
C TRP A 25 -9.49 5.47 7.12
N LEU A 26 -8.25 5.04 6.86
CA LEU A 26 -7.66 3.82 7.42
C LEU A 26 -7.61 3.89 8.95
N GLN A 27 -7.42 5.08 9.52
CA GLN A 27 -7.31 5.25 10.97
C GLN A 27 -8.67 5.19 11.66
N GLN A 28 -9.70 5.75 11.03
CA GLN A 28 -10.96 6.03 11.70
C GLN A 28 -12.10 5.13 11.25
N ALA A 29 -12.26 4.95 9.95
CA ALA A 29 -13.54 4.58 9.36
C ALA A 29 -13.54 3.22 8.67
N GLY A 30 -12.41 2.74 8.17
CA GLY A 30 -12.43 1.50 7.41
C GLY A 30 -11.08 0.82 7.19
N GLY A 31 -11.16 -0.25 6.41
CA GLY A 31 -10.03 -1.09 6.07
C GLY A 31 -9.76 -2.22 7.06
N LYS A 32 -10.63 -2.46 8.06
CA LYS A 32 -10.54 -3.62 8.95
C LYS A 32 -11.64 -4.63 8.67
N ASN A 33 -11.32 -5.93 8.68
CA ASN A 33 -12.27 -7.03 8.44
C ASN A 33 -13.47 -7.06 9.42
N SER A 34 -13.27 -6.54 10.64
CA SER A 34 -14.32 -6.44 11.67
C SER A 34 -15.12 -5.13 11.62
N GLY A 35 -14.85 -4.27 10.64
CA GLY A 35 -15.28 -2.88 10.62
C GLY A 35 -14.37 -1.94 11.43
N GLY A 36 -14.39 -0.66 11.07
CA GLY A 36 -13.58 0.41 11.67
C GLY A 36 -12.17 0.52 11.07
N GLY A 37 -11.35 1.37 11.68
CA GLY A 37 -9.97 1.62 11.26
C GLY A 37 -9.01 0.45 11.51
N CYS A 38 -8.02 0.30 10.63
CA CYS A 38 -6.97 -0.72 10.68
C CYS A 38 -5.56 -0.14 10.87
N GLY A 39 -5.35 1.17 10.82
CA GLY A 39 -4.01 1.77 10.98
C GLY A 39 -3.89 3.11 10.28
N SER A 40 -2.67 3.55 9.98
CA SER A 40 -2.45 4.80 9.24
C SER A 40 -1.17 4.72 8.43
N LEU A 41 -1.04 5.60 7.44
CA LEU A 41 0.16 5.78 6.64
C LEU A 41 0.86 7.09 7.04
N CYS A 42 2.19 7.07 7.02
CA CYS A 42 3.03 8.26 7.18
C CYS A 42 3.91 8.45 5.94
N GLU A 43 4.14 9.71 5.53
CA GLU A 43 5.09 10.02 4.47
C GLU A 43 6.51 9.67 4.92
N THR A 44 7.17 8.80 4.17
CA THR A 44 8.54 8.33 4.47
C THR A 44 9.61 9.11 3.72
N THR A 45 9.20 9.89 2.72
CA THR A 45 10.06 10.68 1.83
C THR A 45 10.04 12.18 2.16
N GLY A 46 9.30 12.58 3.21
CA GLY A 46 9.21 13.97 3.67
C GLY A 46 10.47 14.44 4.40
N GLY A 47 10.38 15.59 5.08
CA GLY A 47 11.53 16.24 5.72
C GLY A 47 12.25 15.42 6.81
N ASN A 48 11.55 14.48 7.44
CA ASN A 48 12.10 13.55 8.45
C ASN A 48 12.24 12.13 7.87
N THR A 49 12.88 12.02 6.72
CA THR A 49 13.07 10.74 6.03
C THR A 49 14.16 9.88 6.70
N LEU A 50 13.92 8.57 6.78
CA LEU A 50 14.91 7.57 7.23
C LEU A 50 15.58 6.86 6.05
N TRP A 51 15.46 7.40 4.84
CA TRP A 51 16.10 6.84 3.67
C TRP A 51 17.62 7.01 3.76
N GLY A 52 18.35 5.95 3.38
CA GLY A 52 19.81 5.97 3.38
C GLY A 52 20.40 6.86 2.29
N GLY A 53 21.69 7.20 2.43
CA GLY A 53 22.44 7.98 1.44
C GLY A 53 22.49 9.48 1.75
N GLY A 54 23.04 10.26 0.82
CA GLY A 54 23.27 11.72 0.98
C GLY A 54 22.30 12.61 0.20
N LYS A 55 21.20 12.04 -0.31
CA LYS A 55 20.21 12.74 -1.16
C LYS A 55 18.81 12.45 -0.66
N TYR A 56 17.89 13.36 -0.97
CA TYR A 56 16.47 13.14 -0.73
C TYR A 56 15.88 12.22 -1.81
N PRO A 57 14.91 11.36 -1.45
CA PRO A 57 14.18 10.57 -2.44
C PRO A 57 13.47 11.47 -3.46
N GLU A 58 13.54 11.14 -4.75
CA GLU A 58 12.81 11.83 -5.82
C GLU A 58 11.43 11.19 -6.11
N CYS A 59 10.82 10.60 -5.07
CA CYS A 59 9.49 10.01 -5.11
C CYS A 59 8.73 10.38 -3.83
N ASN A 60 7.39 10.27 -3.85
CA ASN A 60 6.57 10.40 -2.65
C ASN A 60 6.05 9.04 -2.24
N VAL A 61 6.54 8.52 -1.11
CA VAL A 61 6.12 7.21 -0.59
C VAL A 61 5.56 7.36 0.81
N TRP A 62 4.36 6.83 1.00
CA TRP A 62 3.69 6.71 2.30
C TRP A 62 3.68 5.24 2.71
N ALA A 63 3.92 4.94 3.99
CA ALA A 63 3.98 3.56 4.46
C ALA A 63 3.31 3.40 5.83
N GLY A 64 2.81 2.19 6.10
CA GLY A 64 2.23 1.81 7.38
C GLY A 64 2.06 0.30 7.55
N ALA A 65 1.94 -0.13 8.81
CA ALA A 65 1.54 -1.49 9.17
C ALA A 65 0.11 -1.45 9.67
N LEU A 66 -0.77 -2.23 9.05
CA LEU A 66 -2.21 -2.25 9.27
C LEU A 66 -2.59 -3.53 10.01
N ASN A 67 -3.53 -3.42 10.95
CA ASN A 67 -3.99 -4.52 11.79
C ASN A 67 -5.34 -5.06 11.34
N HIS A 68 -5.39 -6.36 11.02
CA HIS A 68 -6.54 -7.08 10.47
C HIS A 68 -7.14 -6.39 9.24
N ALA A 69 -6.26 -6.02 8.29
CA ALA A 69 -6.66 -5.27 7.12
C ALA A 69 -7.63 -6.08 6.23
N ASP A 70 -8.67 -5.41 5.74
CA ASP A 70 -9.52 -5.85 4.65
C ASP A 70 -8.92 -5.31 3.35
N ILE A 71 -8.00 -6.10 2.77
CA ILE A 71 -7.28 -5.72 1.54
C ILE A 71 -8.25 -5.39 0.40
N PRO A 72 -9.29 -6.20 0.10
CA PRO A 72 -10.30 -5.84 -0.91
C PRO A 72 -10.98 -4.50 -0.65
N ALA A 73 -11.39 -4.19 0.58
CA ALA A 73 -12.01 -2.91 0.90
C ALA A 73 -11.05 -1.73 0.73
N ILE A 74 -9.77 -1.91 1.08
CA ILE A 74 -8.74 -0.88 0.90
C ILE A 74 -8.50 -0.64 -0.60
N LEU A 75 -8.32 -1.69 -1.41
CA LEU A 75 -8.16 -1.56 -2.87
C LEU A 75 -9.39 -0.89 -3.52
N THR A 76 -10.60 -1.22 -3.05
CA THR A 76 -11.83 -0.55 -3.49
C THR A 76 -11.79 0.95 -3.17
N LYS A 77 -11.41 1.32 -1.94
CA LYS A 77 -11.29 2.73 -1.52
C LYS A 77 -10.26 3.49 -2.37
N ILE A 78 -9.14 2.85 -2.70
CA ILE A 78 -8.10 3.42 -3.55
C ILE A 78 -8.63 3.66 -4.97
N THR A 79 -9.37 2.70 -5.53
CA THR A 79 -9.96 2.82 -6.87
C THR A 79 -10.98 3.97 -6.95
N GLN A 80 -11.73 4.20 -5.87
CA GLN A 80 -12.71 5.29 -5.76
C GLN A 80 -12.10 6.67 -5.51
N THR A 81 -10.79 6.74 -5.24
CA THR A 81 -10.12 8.01 -4.95
C THR A 81 -9.86 8.76 -6.26
N ASN A 82 -10.17 10.06 -6.27
CA ASN A 82 -9.97 10.91 -7.45
C ASN A 82 -8.52 11.37 -7.56
N TRP A 83 -7.65 10.46 -7.99
CA TRP A 83 -6.23 10.72 -8.18
C TRP A 83 -5.98 11.77 -9.27
N HIS A 84 -5.09 12.72 -9.01
CA HIS A 84 -4.63 13.69 -10.00
C HIS A 84 -3.77 13.05 -11.08
N CYS A 85 -2.92 12.10 -10.69
CA CYS A 85 -2.00 11.41 -11.58
C CYS A 85 -2.18 9.88 -11.49
N PRO A 86 -3.35 9.31 -11.88
CA PRO A 86 -3.70 7.91 -11.62
C PRO A 86 -2.70 6.89 -12.19
N ASN A 87 -2.09 7.21 -13.34
CA ASN A 87 -1.17 6.28 -14.01
C ASN A 87 0.16 6.06 -13.27
N VAL A 88 0.53 6.95 -12.35
CA VAL A 88 1.76 6.83 -11.55
C VAL A 88 1.53 6.16 -10.19
N LEU A 89 0.26 5.96 -9.80
CA LEU A 89 -0.09 5.32 -8.54
C LEU A 89 0.45 3.89 -8.50
N GLN A 90 1.19 3.59 -7.45
CA GLN A 90 1.57 2.23 -7.08
C GLN A 90 1.19 1.97 -5.64
N VAL A 91 0.55 0.83 -5.40
CA VAL A 91 0.23 0.34 -4.05
C VAL A 91 0.97 -0.97 -3.87
N PHE A 92 1.82 -1.01 -2.86
CA PHE A 92 2.53 -2.22 -2.44
C PHE A 92 1.80 -2.76 -1.23
N MET A 93 1.28 -3.99 -1.35
CA MET A 93 0.62 -4.71 -0.27
C MET A 93 1.37 -5.99 0.00
N MET A 94 1.65 -6.28 1.27
CA MET A 94 2.21 -7.55 1.72
C MET A 94 1.43 -7.99 2.95
N ASP A 95 0.63 -9.03 2.81
CA ASP A 95 -0.07 -9.63 3.95
C ASP A 95 0.88 -10.47 4.82
N GLN A 96 0.47 -10.82 6.04
CA GLN A 96 1.37 -11.38 7.07
C GLN A 96 2.16 -12.61 6.62
N GLU A 97 1.54 -13.47 5.81
CA GLU A 97 2.10 -14.75 5.34
C GLU A 97 2.71 -14.66 3.94
N GLU A 98 2.69 -13.48 3.33
CA GLU A 98 3.29 -13.25 2.01
C GLU A 98 4.79 -12.95 2.15
N GLY A 99 5.61 -13.55 1.29
CA GLY A 99 7.05 -13.37 1.23
C GLY A 99 7.48 -12.13 0.44
N PHE A 100 6.55 -11.47 -0.27
CA PHE A 100 6.84 -10.28 -1.08
C PHE A 100 5.63 -9.34 -1.20
N PHE A 101 5.92 -8.09 -1.59
CA PHE A 101 4.88 -7.12 -1.92
C PHE A 101 4.24 -7.43 -3.26
N ARG A 102 2.91 -7.59 -3.27
CA ARG A 102 2.09 -7.49 -4.46
C ARG A 102 1.92 -6.02 -4.82
N VAL A 103 2.22 -5.69 -6.07
CA VAL A 103 2.14 -4.32 -6.60
C VAL A 103 0.84 -4.15 -7.38
N TRP A 104 0.06 -3.15 -7.01
CA TRP A 104 -1.18 -2.77 -7.69
C TRP A 104 -1.02 -1.40 -8.35
N MET A 105 -1.45 -1.27 -9.60
CA MET A 105 -1.44 -0.01 -10.32
C MET A 105 -2.81 0.24 -10.96
N LEU A 106 -3.25 1.49 -10.96
CA LEU A 106 -4.52 1.89 -11.56
C LEU A 106 -4.33 2.05 -13.08
N ARG A 107 -5.08 1.28 -13.86
CA ARG A 107 -5.05 1.28 -15.33
C ARG A 107 -6.47 1.25 -15.84
N ASP A 108 -6.80 2.23 -16.68
CA ASP A 108 -8.12 2.34 -17.30
C ASP A 108 -9.27 2.36 -16.27
N GLY A 109 -9.02 2.90 -15.07
CA GLY A 109 -9.99 2.94 -13.97
C GLY A 109 -10.04 1.69 -13.09
N GLU A 110 -9.20 0.68 -13.35
CA GLU A 110 -9.16 -0.56 -12.59
C GLU A 110 -7.78 -0.79 -11.93
N LEU A 111 -7.77 -1.23 -10.68
CA LEU A 111 -6.53 -1.69 -10.06
C LEU A 111 -6.16 -3.07 -10.59
N ARG A 112 -4.97 -3.18 -11.18
CA ARG A 112 -4.40 -4.44 -11.67
C ARG A 112 -3.16 -4.79 -10.85
N GLN A 113 -3.02 -6.06 -10.48
CA GLN A 113 -1.83 -6.59 -9.83
C GLN A 113 -0.73 -6.90 -10.85
N TYR A 114 0.52 -6.58 -10.52
CA TYR A 114 1.71 -6.73 -11.37
C TYR A 114 2.81 -7.62 -10.76
N ALA A 115 2.50 -8.36 -9.69
CA ALA A 115 3.43 -9.30 -9.08
C ALA A 115 3.25 -10.73 -9.64
N PRO A 116 4.30 -11.59 -9.60
CA PRO A 116 4.21 -12.98 -10.05
C PRO A 116 3.07 -13.74 -9.36
N LEU A 117 2.42 -14.62 -10.12
CA LEU A 117 1.40 -15.54 -9.59
C LEU A 117 2.02 -16.89 -9.17
N SER A 118 3.15 -17.24 -9.76
CA SER A 118 3.96 -18.42 -9.43
C SER A 118 5.44 -18.15 -9.78
N PRO A 119 6.41 -18.67 -9.02
CA PRO A 119 6.19 -19.36 -7.75
C PRO A 119 5.59 -18.41 -6.70
N ASN A 120 4.71 -18.91 -5.85
CA ASN A 120 4.20 -18.22 -4.67
C ASN A 120 4.55 -19.02 -3.40
N GLU A 121 4.18 -18.51 -2.24
CA GLU A 121 4.58 -19.06 -0.94
C GLU A 121 4.11 -20.52 -0.70
N GLU A 122 3.14 -21.00 -1.47
CA GLU A 122 2.64 -22.39 -1.46
C GLU A 122 3.43 -23.33 -2.39
N ASP A 123 4.27 -22.80 -3.29
CA ASP A 123 5.08 -23.58 -4.22
C ASP A 123 6.43 -23.99 -3.59
N ASP A 124 6.80 -25.28 -3.67
CA ASP A 124 8.06 -25.79 -3.11
C ASP A 124 9.30 -25.02 -3.63
N ASP A 125 9.30 -24.71 -4.94
CA ASP A 125 10.39 -24.01 -5.61
C ASP A 125 10.54 -22.54 -5.15
N PHE A 126 9.54 -21.95 -4.50
CA PHE A 126 9.56 -20.54 -4.08
C PHE A 126 10.70 -20.24 -3.11
N TRP A 127 10.96 -21.17 -2.20
CA TRP A 127 11.96 -21.02 -1.16
C TRP A 127 13.36 -21.45 -1.60
N GLY A 128 13.50 -21.90 -2.86
CA GLY A 128 14.77 -22.37 -3.43
C GLY A 128 15.34 -23.59 -2.70
N VAL A 129 14.47 -24.43 -2.13
CA VAL A 129 14.83 -25.66 -1.40
C VAL A 129 14.90 -26.86 -2.32
#